data_AF-A0A7Y5PIB2-F1
#
_entry.id   AF-A0A7Y5PIB2-F1
#
_cell.length_a   1.000
_cell.length_b   1.000
_cell.length_c   1.000
_cell.angle_alpha   90.00
_cell.angle_beta   90.00
_cell.angle_gamma   90.00
#
_symmetry.space_group_name_H-M   'P 1'
#
loop_
_entity.id
_entity.type
_entity.pdbx_description
1 polymer ?
#
loop_
_entity_poly.entity_id
_entity_poly.type
_entity_poly.pdbx_seq_one_letter_code
_entity_poly.pdbx_strand_id
1 'polypeptide(L)' 'ANSADPKVYLPKLAEVNYQGVTAKVAFEKDGELKNPAMTLYMYKDGKKVPLN' A
#
# COMPACT_ATOMS: atom_id res chain seq x y z
N ALA A 1 9.37 11.67 -10.35
CA ALA A 1 9.41 13.07 -10.85
C ALA A 1 10.65 13.71 -10.26
N ASN A 2 11.55 14.27 -11.07
CA ASN A 2 12.78 14.91 -10.57
C ASN A 2 12.47 16.28 -9.91
N SER A 3 11.43 16.34 -9.08
CA SER A 3 10.91 17.53 -8.41
C SER A 3 10.13 17.11 -7.17
N ALA A 4 10.27 17.89 -6.10
CA ALA A 4 9.49 17.76 -4.87
C ALA A 4 8.21 18.63 -4.86
N ASP A 5 7.87 19.29 -5.98
CA ASP A 5 6.61 20.02 -6.12
C ASP A 5 5.44 19.03 -6.25
N PRO A 6 4.42 19.08 -5.36
CA PRO A 6 3.24 18.22 -5.42
C PRO A 6 2.53 18.21 -6.77
N LYS A 7 2.45 19.36 -7.45
CA LYS A 7 1.80 19.46 -8.76
C LYS A 7 2.54 18.64 -9.82
N VAL A 8 3.83 18.39 -9.61
CA VAL A 8 4.70 17.66 -10.54
C VAL A 8 4.76 16.17 -10.19
N TYR A 9 4.89 15.80 -8.91
CA TYR A 9 5.06 14.40 -8.54
C TYR A 9 3.74 13.63 -8.34
N LEU A 10 2.64 14.28 -7.94
CA LEU A 10 1.38 13.58 -7.66
C LEU A 10 0.81 12.83 -8.89
N PRO A 11 0.76 13.42 -10.11
CA PRO A 11 0.32 12.69 -11.29
C PRO A 11 1.20 11.45 -11.59
N LYS A 12 2.52 11.57 -11.33
CA LYS A 12 3.46 10.45 -11.50
C LYS A 12 3.34 9.39 -10.42
N LEU A 13 2.94 9.76 -9.21
CA LEU A 13 2.66 8.82 -8.14
C LEU A 13 1.43 7.95 -8.47
N ALA A 14 0.39 8.53 -9.07
CA ALA A 14 -0.79 7.76 -9.48
C ALA A 14 -0.48 6.71 -10.58
N GLU A 15 0.57 6.93 -11.38
CA GLU A 15 1.02 6.01 -12.44
C GLU A 15 1.89 4.85 -11.94
N VAL A 16 2.29 4.82 -10.65
CA VAL A 16 3.26 3.82 -10.18
C VAL A 16 2.69 2.40 -10.15
N ASN A 17 3.53 1.46 -10.54
CA ASN A 17 3.22 0.04 -10.51
C ASN A 17 4.52 -0.76 -10.35
N TYR A 18 4.90 -1.04 -9.10
CA TYR A 18 6.17 -1.72 -8.81
C TYR A 18 6.05 -2.72 -7.66
N GLN A 19 6.97 -3.69 -7.63
CA GLN A 19 7.06 -4.65 -6.55
C GLN A 19 7.72 -3.99 -5.33
N GLY A 20 6.94 -3.81 -4.25
CA GLY A 20 7.45 -3.39 -2.96
C GLY A 20 7.91 -4.58 -2.11
N VAL A 21 8.46 -4.29 -0.93
CA VAL A 21 8.98 -5.31 0.00
C VAL A 21 7.86 -6.22 0.53
N THR A 22 6.68 -5.65 0.77
CA THR A 22 5.54 -6.37 1.36
C THR A 22 4.47 -6.73 0.33
N ALA A 23 4.29 -5.91 -0.69
CA ALA A 23 3.26 -6.08 -1.71
C ALA A 23 3.60 -5.30 -2.98
N LYS A 24 2.85 -5.56 -4.06
CA LYS A 24 2.87 -4.75 -5.27
C LYS A 24 2.17 -3.41 -4.99
N VAL A 25 2.86 -2.30 -5.24
CA VAL A 25 2.35 -0.95 -5.01
C VAL A 25 1.74 -0.42 -6.31
N ALA A 26 0.45 -0.12 -6.26
CA ALA A 26 -0.31 0.55 -7.31
C ALA A 26 -1.54 1.23 -6.67
N PHE A 27 -2.14 2.19 -7.37
CA PHE A 27 -3.26 3.00 -6.86
C PHE A 27 -4.52 2.88 -7.73
N GLU A 28 -5.68 2.98 -7.09
CA GLU A 28 -6.96 3.23 -7.74
C GLU A 28 -7.14 4.72 -8.07
N LYS A 29 -8.18 5.06 -8.84
CA LYS A 29 -8.38 6.43 -9.38
C LYS A 29 -8.56 7.50 -8.29
N ASP A 30 -9.05 7.12 -7.12
CA ASP A 30 -9.24 7.96 -5.95
C ASP A 30 -7.99 8.06 -5.05
N GLY A 31 -6.91 7.34 -5.40
CA GLY A 31 -5.66 7.33 -4.65
C GLY A 31 -5.58 6.24 -3.57
N GLU A 32 -6.58 5.37 -3.43
CA GLU A 32 -6.47 4.20 -2.56
C GLU A 32 -5.47 3.19 -3.13
N LEU A 33 -4.88 2.36 -2.26
CA LEU A 33 -4.04 1.27 -2.72
C LEU A 33 -4.87 0.22 -3.46
N LYS A 34 -4.39 -0.19 -4.62
CA LYS A 34 -4.97 -1.30 -5.37
C LYS A 34 -4.70 -2.62 -4.66
N ASN A 35 -5.76 -3.37 -4.33
CA ASN A 35 -5.69 -4.67 -3.65
C ASN A 35 -4.79 -4.65 -2.40
N PRO A 36 -5.13 -3.84 -1.37
CA PRO A 36 -4.29 -3.72 -0.20
C PRO A 36 -4.23 -5.05 0.57
N ALA A 37 -3.03 -5.44 0.99
CA ALA A 37 -2.87 -6.60 1.85
C ALA A 37 -3.47 -6.27 3.24
N MET A 38 -4.44 -7.07 3.68
CA MET A 38 -4.97 -6.99 5.04
C MET A 38 -4.39 -8.14 5.87
N THR A 39 -3.97 -7.83 7.10
CA THR A 39 -3.52 -8.85 8.04
C THR A 39 -4.39 -8.78 9.28
N LEU A 40 -5.20 -9.83 9.50
CA LEU A 40 -5.96 -9.97 10.73
C LEU A 40 -5.15 -10.77 11.75
N TYR A 41 -5.38 -10.46 13.02
CA TYR A 41 -4.80 -11.17 14.14
C TYR A 41 -5.87 -11.41 15.20
N MET A 42 -5.77 -12.53 15.89
CA MET A 42 -6.53 -12.80 17.11
C MET A 42 -5.58 -13.05 18.28
N TYR A 43 -6.11 -12.98 19.50
CA TYR A 43 -5.38 -13.38 20.69
C TYR A 43 -5.87 -14.74 21.16
N LYS A 44 -4.98 -15.74 21.15
CA LYS A 44 -5.22 -17.07 21.71
C LYS A 44 -4.25 -17.28 22.87
N ASP A 45 -4.78 -17.59 24.04
CA ASP A 45 -4.00 -17.79 25.28
C ASP A 45 -3.06 -16.61 25.59
N GLY A 46 -3.53 -15.39 25.38
CA GLY A 46 -2.76 -14.15 25.60
C GLY A 46 -1.69 -13.87 24.54
N LYS A 47 -1.55 -14.71 23.50
CA LYS A 47 -0.57 -14.53 22.42
C LYS A 47 -1.25 -14.06 21.14
N LYS A 48 -0.67 -13.05 20.49
CA LYS A 48 -1.09 -12.59 19.16
C LYS A 48 -0.75 -13.66 18.12
N VAL A 49 -1.77 -14.19 17.44
CA VAL A 49 -1.63 -15.18 16.36
C VAL A 49 -2.27 -14.64 15.09
N PRO A 50 -1.67 -14.87 13.89
CA PRO A 50 -2.31 -14.53 12.62
C PRO A 50 -3.69 -15.17 12.52
N LEU A 51 -4.65 -14.43 12.01
CA LEU A 51 -5.94 -14.95 11.61
C LEU A 51 -5.88 -15.11 10.09
N ASN A 52 -5.55 -16.31 9.63
CA ASN A 52 -5.37 -16.69 8.24
C ASN A 52 -6.26 -17.88 7.89
#